data_AF-A0A173MNV3-F1
#
_entry.id   AF-A0A173MNV3-F1
#
_cell.length_a   1.000
_cell.length_b   1.000
_cell.length_c   1.000
_cell.angle_alpha   90.00
_cell.angle_beta   90.00
_cell.angle_gamma   90.00
#
_symmetry.space_group_name_H-M   'P 1'
#
loop_
_entity.id
_entity.type
_entity.pdbx_description
1 polymer ?
#
loop_
_entity_poly.entity_id
_entity_poly.type
_entity_poly.pdbx_seq_one_letter_code
_entity_poly.pdbx_strand_id
1 'polypeptide(L)'
;MNEQKFWEIIETAWAASPELNSLRLETLVNNHPSQIEELNLALNDIITDNYCTILYTLEKEPFQKYVQILEEKLHHIDRKEIHEYTDGSDDGFLYARCFIVGMGQQYYNMVDKDPSKATMDAEAEIFGFAAYDIYEEKFEEECTRNLLHNIETGSNPNGGW
;
A
#
# COMPACT_ATOMS: atom_id res chain seq x y z
N MET A 1 -10.99 11.44 -8.14
CA MET A 1 -10.64 10.19 -7.45
C MET A 1 -11.60 9.99 -6.29
N ASN A 2 -11.96 8.75 -5.98
CA ASN A 2 -12.66 8.35 -4.75
C ASN A 2 -12.04 7.02 -4.27
N GLU A 3 -12.42 6.53 -3.09
CA GLU A 3 -11.84 5.30 -2.54
C GLU A 3 -12.01 4.09 -3.47
N GLN A 4 -13.17 3.93 -4.10
CA GLN A 4 -13.39 2.83 -5.06
C GLN A 4 -12.35 2.86 -6.19
N LYS A 5 -12.14 4.02 -6.82
CA LYS A 5 -11.17 4.18 -7.91
C LYS A 5 -9.72 4.04 -7.44
N PHE A 6 -9.42 4.40 -6.19
CA PHE A 6 -8.12 4.17 -5.57
C PHE A 6 -7.80 2.67 -5.53
N TRP A 7 -8.73 1.84 -5.06
CA TRP A 7 -8.56 0.39 -5.05
C TRP A 7 -8.55 -0.21 -6.47
N GLU A 8 -9.37 0.30 -7.39
CA GLU A 8 -9.37 -0.14 -8.79
C GLU A 8 -7.99 0.04 -9.47
N ILE A 9 -7.21 1.07 -9.11
CA ILE A 9 -5.85 1.25 -9.63
C ILE A 9 -4.94 0.10 -9.19
N ILE A 10 -4.98 -0.26 -7.91
CA ILE A 10 -4.18 -1.35 -7.35
C ILE A 10 -4.62 -2.69 -7.97
N GLU A 11 -5.92 -2.93 -8.09
CA GLU A 11 -6.45 -4.14 -8.73
C GLU A 11 -6.08 -4.22 -10.21
N THR A 12 -6.05 -3.09 -10.93
CA THR A 12 -5.60 -3.03 -12.33
C THR A 12 -4.10 -3.34 -12.45
N ALA A 13 -3.28 -2.85 -11.51
CA ALA A 13 -1.83 -3.14 -11.50
C ALA A 13 -1.56 -4.65 -11.35
N TRP A 14 -2.30 -5.32 -10.47
CA TRP A 14 -2.25 -6.77 -10.34
C TRP A 14 -2.78 -7.49 -11.58
N ALA A 15 -3.92 -7.06 -12.12
CA ALA A 15 -4.53 -7.68 -13.29
C ALA A 15 -3.65 -7.64 -14.56
N ALA A 16 -2.71 -6.70 -14.65
CA ALA A 16 -1.70 -6.64 -15.71
C ALA A 16 -0.66 -7.78 -15.66
N SER A 17 -0.60 -8.55 -14.56
CA SER A 17 0.23 -9.74 -14.39
C SER A 17 -0.61 -10.95 -13.96
N PRO A 18 -1.27 -11.66 -14.90
CA PRO A 18 -2.30 -12.66 -14.59
C PRO A 18 -1.86 -13.81 -13.67
N GLU A 19 -0.63 -14.32 -13.83
CA GLU A 19 -0.10 -15.41 -13.00
C GLU A 19 0.09 -14.94 -11.55
N LEU A 20 0.72 -13.78 -11.35
CA LEU A 20 0.92 -13.17 -10.04
C LEU A 20 -0.41 -12.78 -9.38
N ASN A 21 -1.37 -12.27 -10.17
CA ASN A 21 -2.70 -11.97 -9.66
C ASN A 21 -3.45 -13.23 -9.22
N SER A 22 -3.28 -14.34 -9.94
CA SER A 22 -3.88 -15.62 -9.56
C SER A 22 -3.30 -16.12 -8.23
N LEU A 23 -1.97 -16.02 -8.06
CA LEU A 23 -1.30 -16.33 -6.80
C LEU A 23 -1.80 -15.42 -5.66
N ARG A 24 -1.91 -14.11 -5.91
CA ARG A 24 -2.45 -13.15 -4.95
C ARG A 24 -3.86 -13.53 -4.52
N LEU A 25 -4.76 -13.77 -5.46
CA LEU A 25 -6.15 -14.12 -5.17
C LEU A 25 -6.27 -15.42 -4.36
N GLU A 26 -5.41 -16.42 -4.63
CA GLU A 26 -5.31 -17.62 -3.79
C GLU A 26 -4.82 -17.29 -2.38
N THR A 27 -3.78 -16.46 -2.28
CA THR A 27 -3.18 -16.03 -1.02
C THR A 27 -4.16 -15.24 -0.15
N LEU A 28 -5.01 -14.41 -0.76
CA LEU A 28 -6.07 -13.67 -0.06
C LEU A 28 -7.12 -14.58 0.61
N VAL A 29 -7.18 -15.86 0.25
CA VAL A 29 -8.06 -16.86 0.85
C VAL A 29 -7.34 -17.68 1.91
N ASN A 30 -6.10 -18.10 1.63
CA ASN A 30 -5.38 -19.08 2.48
C ASN A 30 -4.35 -18.44 3.44
N ASN A 31 -3.94 -17.19 3.21
CA ASN A 31 -2.90 -16.44 3.92
C ASN A 31 -1.58 -17.21 4.07
N HIS A 32 -1.15 -17.94 3.03
CA HIS A 32 -0.01 -18.85 3.10
C HIS A 32 1.34 -18.09 3.11
N PRO A 33 2.23 -18.30 4.11
CA PRO A 33 3.45 -17.50 4.26
C PRO A 33 4.39 -17.49 3.06
N SER A 34 4.62 -18.64 2.41
CA SER A 34 5.52 -18.69 1.25
C SER A 34 4.97 -17.97 0.02
N GLN A 35 3.64 -17.89 -0.12
CA GLN A 35 3.01 -17.16 -1.23
C GLN A 35 3.10 -15.67 -0.96
N ILE A 36 2.93 -15.27 0.30
CA ILE A 36 3.13 -13.89 0.74
C ILE A 36 4.56 -13.41 0.47
N GLU A 37 5.58 -14.22 0.74
CA GLU A 37 6.98 -13.88 0.43
C GLU A 37 7.20 -13.64 -1.08
N GLU A 38 6.65 -14.51 -1.92
CA GLU A 38 6.69 -14.34 -3.38
C GLU A 38 5.97 -13.08 -3.84
N LEU A 39 4.81 -12.78 -3.25
CA LEU A 39 4.03 -11.58 -3.55
C LEU A 39 4.70 -10.31 -3.04
N ASN A 40 5.46 -10.37 -1.94
CA ASN A 40 6.27 -9.25 -1.46
C ASN A 40 7.34 -8.89 -2.49
N LEU A 41 8.06 -9.88 -3.03
CA LEU A 41 9.02 -9.65 -4.11
C LEU A 41 8.34 -9.09 -5.36
N ALA A 42 7.19 -9.66 -5.76
CA ALA A 42 6.44 -9.19 -6.92
C ALA A 42 5.92 -7.75 -6.74
N LEU A 43 5.48 -7.39 -5.54
CA LEU A 43 4.98 -6.06 -5.22
C LEU A 43 6.08 -5.01 -5.36
N ASN A 44 7.32 -5.32 -4.94
CA ASN A 44 8.46 -4.41 -5.07
C ASN A 44 9.08 -4.34 -6.46
N ASP A 45 8.57 -5.10 -7.42
CA ASP A 45 9.10 -5.17 -8.78
C ASP A 45 7.95 -4.96 -9.78
N ILE A 46 7.59 -6.00 -10.55
CA ILE A 46 6.64 -5.97 -11.67
C ILE A 46 5.31 -5.29 -11.33
N ILE A 47 4.76 -5.50 -10.13
CA ILE A 47 3.47 -4.92 -9.78
C ILE A 47 3.58 -3.43 -9.52
N THR A 48 4.67 -2.97 -8.90
CA THR A 48 4.92 -1.53 -8.76
C THR A 48 5.14 -0.89 -10.13
N ASP A 49 5.84 -1.54 -11.07
CA ASP A 49 5.97 -1.02 -12.44
C ASP A 49 4.62 -0.85 -13.15
N ASN A 50 3.73 -1.84 -13.03
CA ASN A 50 2.36 -1.76 -13.56
C ASN A 50 1.58 -0.62 -12.90
N TYR A 51 1.69 -0.50 -11.58
CA TYR A 51 1.06 0.54 -10.78
C TYR A 51 1.53 1.94 -11.20
N CYS A 52 2.83 2.14 -11.33
CA CYS A 52 3.46 3.37 -11.80
C CYS A 52 2.92 3.76 -13.19
N THR A 53 2.83 2.80 -14.11
CA THR A 53 2.27 3.03 -15.46
C THR A 53 0.84 3.58 -15.42
N ILE A 54 0.01 3.08 -14.50
CA ILE A 54 -1.36 3.56 -14.33
C ILE A 54 -1.38 4.95 -13.71
N LEU A 55 -0.58 5.20 -12.67
CA LEU A 55 -0.48 6.52 -12.04
C LEU A 55 -0.04 7.61 -13.02
N TYR A 56 0.88 7.29 -13.93
CA TYR A 56 1.33 8.20 -14.98
C TYR A 56 0.20 8.69 -15.90
N THR A 57 -0.92 7.98 -15.97
CA THR A 57 -2.09 8.36 -16.78
C THR A 57 -3.04 9.31 -16.05
N LEU A 58 -2.88 9.49 -14.73
CA LEU A 58 -3.76 10.36 -13.96
C LEU A 58 -3.45 11.84 -14.23
N GLU A 59 -4.52 12.61 -14.40
CA GLU A 59 -4.47 14.06 -14.36
C GLU A 59 -4.16 14.56 -12.94
N LYS A 60 -3.64 15.78 -12.83
CA LYS A 60 -3.12 16.35 -11.58
C LYS A 60 -4.09 16.26 -10.40
N GLU A 61 -5.32 16.74 -10.55
CA GLU A 61 -6.30 16.76 -9.45
C GLU A 61 -6.72 15.34 -9.00
N PRO A 62 -7.06 14.38 -9.90
CA PRO A 62 -7.22 12.98 -9.53
C PRO A 62 -5.99 12.36 -8.86
N PHE A 63 -4.77 12.71 -9.29
CA PHE A 63 -3.52 12.21 -8.72
C PHE A 63 -3.35 12.70 -7.28
N GLN A 64 -3.50 14.01 -7.00
CA GLN A 64 -3.40 14.54 -5.64
C GLN A 64 -4.41 13.87 -4.70
N LYS A 65 -5.64 13.65 -5.17
CA LYS A 65 -6.66 12.93 -4.40
C LYS A 65 -6.31 11.45 -4.20
N TYR A 66 -5.59 10.83 -5.13
CA TYR A 66 -5.07 9.47 -4.95
C TYR A 66 -4.05 9.42 -3.81
N VAL A 67 -3.09 10.35 -3.80
CA VAL A 67 -2.07 10.45 -2.73
C VAL A 67 -2.73 10.66 -1.37
N GLN A 68 -3.72 11.55 -1.27
CA GLN A 68 -4.45 11.77 -0.01
C GLN A 68 -5.15 10.51 0.51
N ILE A 69 -5.72 9.68 -0.37
CA ILE A 69 -6.34 8.43 0.03
C ILE A 69 -5.28 7.40 0.46
N LEU A 70 -4.14 7.34 -0.24
CA LEU A 70 -3.02 6.49 0.19
C LEU A 70 -2.56 6.86 1.61
N GLU A 71 -2.35 8.15 1.86
CA GLU A 71 -2.00 8.67 3.18
C GLU A 71 -3.04 8.28 4.24
N GLU A 72 -4.33 8.45 3.93
CA GLU A 72 -5.43 8.06 4.80
C GLU A 72 -5.40 6.57 5.16
N LYS A 73 -5.20 5.69 4.17
CA LYS A 73 -5.19 4.24 4.41
C LYS A 73 -3.98 3.83 5.24
N LEU A 74 -2.79 4.36 4.95
CA LEU A 74 -1.58 4.07 5.74
C LEU A 74 -1.70 4.58 7.18
N HIS A 75 -2.23 5.77 7.37
CA HIS A 75 -2.46 6.37 8.68
C HIS A 75 -3.52 5.60 9.48
N HIS A 76 -4.57 5.12 8.83
CA HIS A 76 -5.62 4.35 9.49
C HIS A 76 -5.11 3.05 10.14
N ILE A 77 -4.19 2.36 9.48
CA ILE A 77 -3.58 1.11 9.98
C ILE A 77 -2.26 1.34 10.73
N ASP A 78 -1.89 2.60 11.02
CA ASP A 78 -0.86 2.96 12.00
C ASP A 78 -1.38 2.65 13.42
N ARG A 79 -1.43 1.36 13.76
CA ARG A 79 -1.99 0.84 15.00
C ARG A 79 -1.04 -0.12 15.68
N LYS A 80 -0.86 0.05 16.99
CA LYS A 80 -0.01 -0.82 17.82
C LYS A 80 -0.32 -2.30 17.66
N GLU A 81 -1.59 -2.69 17.66
CA GLU A 81 -1.96 -4.11 17.53
C GLU A 81 -1.67 -4.70 16.16
N ILE A 82 -1.48 -3.89 15.11
CA ILE A 82 -0.99 -4.35 13.81
C ILE A 82 0.54 -4.45 13.85
N HIS A 83 1.21 -3.46 14.46
CA HIS A 83 2.67 -3.47 14.65
C HIS A 83 3.15 -4.73 15.39
N GLU A 84 2.39 -5.20 16.39
CA GLU A 84 2.66 -6.45 17.12
C GLU A 84 2.76 -7.71 16.22
N TYR A 85 2.14 -7.69 15.03
CA TYR A 85 2.16 -8.82 14.08
C TYR A 85 3.01 -8.58 12.83
N THR A 86 3.30 -7.32 12.49
CA THR A 86 4.24 -7.01 11.41
C THR A 86 5.69 -7.07 11.88
N ASP A 87 5.92 -6.82 13.18
CA ASP A 87 7.25 -6.56 13.76
C ASP A 87 7.95 -5.36 13.08
N GLY A 88 9.20 -5.08 13.45
CA GLY A 88 10.06 -4.13 12.77
C GLY A 88 10.24 -2.77 13.46
N SER A 89 11.17 -1.97 12.90
CA SER A 89 11.39 -0.57 13.29
C SER A 89 10.21 0.33 12.86
N ASP A 90 10.28 1.62 13.19
CA ASP A 90 9.33 2.62 12.66
C ASP A 90 9.19 2.53 11.13
N ASP A 91 10.31 2.51 10.41
CA ASP A 91 10.34 2.40 8.95
C ASP A 91 9.82 1.04 8.47
N GLY A 92 10.25 -0.05 9.13
CA GLY A 92 9.79 -1.40 8.80
C GLY A 92 8.26 -1.53 8.92
N PHE A 93 7.68 -0.90 9.95
CA PHE A 93 6.23 -0.89 10.11
C PHE A 93 5.53 -0.07 9.02
N LEU A 94 6.09 1.07 8.62
CA LEU A 94 5.57 1.82 7.48
C LEU A 94 5.59 0.96 6.21
N TYR A 95 6.67 0.23 5.96
CA TYR A 95 6.81 -0.60 4.76
C TYR A 95 5.87 -1.80 4.77
N ALA A 96 5.63 -2.39 5.94
CA ALA A 96 4.60 -3.42 6.12
C ALA A 96 3.20 -2.87 5.85
N ARG A 97 2.89 -1.64 6.30
CA ARG A 97 1.62 -0.97 5.98
C ARG A 97 1.48 -0.69 4.47
N CYS A 98 2.55 -0.30 3.80
CA CYS A 98 2.58 -0.17 2.34
C CYS A 98 2.28 -1.50 1.65
N PHE A 99 2.83 -2.62 2.15
CA PHE A 99 2.53 -3.95 1.62
C PHE A 99 1.05 -4.30 1.81
N ILE A 100 0.49 -4.05 3.01
CA ILE A 100 -0.92 -4.30 3.31
C ILE A 100 -1.84 -3.57 2.33
N VAL A 101 -1.55 -2.29 2.05
CA VAL A 101 -2.30 -1.49 1.07
C VAL A 101 -2.09 -2.01 -0.36
N GLY A 102 -0.84 -2.29 -0.74
CA GLY A 102 -0.49 -2.73 -2.10
C GLY A 102 -1.04 -4.11 -2.48
N MET A 103 -1.29 -4.99 -1.50
CA MET A 103 -2.02 -6.25 -1.70
C MET A 103 -3.49 -6.06 -2.08
N GLY A 104 -4.04 -4.85 -1.89
CA GLY A 104 -5.39 -4.46 -2.30
C GLY A 104 -6.41 -4.52 -1.18
N GLN A 105 -7.64 -4.07 -1.51
CA GLN A 105 -8.69 -3.77 -0.52
C GLN A 105 -9.07 -4.97 0.35
N GLN A 106 -9.10 -6.17 -0.22
CA GLN A 106 -9.47 -7.38 0.51
C GLN A 106 -8.47 -7.70 1.63
N TYR A 107 -7.16 -7.59 1.34
CA TYR A 107 -6.12 -7.83 2.34
C TYR A 107 -6.12 -6.75 3.42
N TYR A 108 -6.20 -5.49 2.99
CA TYR A 108 -6.34 -4.35 3.88
C TYR A 108 -7.49 -4.54 4.89
N ASN A 109 -8.69 -4.86 4.40
CA ASN A 109 -9.85 -5.07 5.27
C ASN A 109 -9.72 -6.31 6.16
N MET A 110 -9.02 -7.35 5.70
CA MET A 110 -8.75 -8.54 6.50
C MET A 110 -7.86 -8.21 7.70
N VAL A 111 -6.78 -7.46 7.47
CA VAL A 111 -5.84 -7.03 8.52
C VAL A 111 -6.47 -5.99 9.45
N ASP A 112 -7.21 -5.03 8.91
CA ASP A 112 -7.92 -4.02 9.69
C ASP A 112 -8.84 -4.67 10.74
N LYS A 113 -9.60 -5.70 10.30
CA LYS A 113 -10.51 -6.46 11.14
C LYS A 113 -9.81 -7.44 12.09
N ASP A 114 -8.75 -8.08 11.64
CA ASP A 114 -7.99 -9.08 12.39
C ASP A 114 -6.48 -8.86 12.20
N PRO A 115 -5.84 -8.06 13.09
CA PRO A 115 -4.42 -7.73 13.00
C PRO A 115 -3.49 -8.94 12.92
N SER A 116 -3.90 -10.09 13.45
CA SER A 116 -3.12 -11.34 13.39
C SER A 116 -2.92 -11.89 11.97
N LYS A 117 -3.63 -11.31 10.98
CA LYS A 117 -3.48 -11.63 9.55
C LYS A 117 -2.41 -10.81 8.86
N ALA A 118 -1.88 -9.78 9.53
CA ALA A 118 -0.78 -8.99 9.00
C ALA A 118 0.43 -9.89 8.70
N THR A 119 1.18 -9.50 7.68
CA THR A 119 2.42 -10.20 7.32
C THR A 119 3.56 -9.62 8.12
N MET A 120 4.32 -10.50 8.78
CA MET A 120 5.56 -10.17 9.44
C MET A 120 6.67 -9.90 8.41
N ASP A 121 7.45 -8.84 8.62
CA ASP A 121 8.60 -8.47 7.79
C ASP A 121 8.28 -8.31 6.29
N ALA A 122 7.05 -7.91 5.94
CA ALA A 122 6.77 -7.45 4.59
C ALA A 122 7.30 -6.03 4.39
N GLU A 123 7.93 -5.78 3.25
CA GLU A 123 8.58 -4.52 2.96
C GLU A 123 8.11 -4.04 1.60
N ALA A 124 7.25 -3.03 1.50
CA ALA A 124 6.86 -2.45 0.21
C ALA A 124 7.12 -0.95 0.16
N GLU A 125 8.34 -0.54 0.54
CA GLU A 125 8.79 0.85 0.49
C GLU A 125 8.57 1.45 -0.91
N ILE A 126 9.06 0.78 -1.94
CA ILE A 126 9.01 1.27 -3.32
C ILE A 126 7.57 1.58 -3.75
N PHE A 127 6.63 0.67 -3.45
CA PHE A 127 5.21 0.89 -3.71
C PHE A 127 4.66 2.10 -2.93
N GLY A 128 4.98 2.20 -1.63
CA GLY A 128 4.47 3.24 -0.74
C GLY A 128 4.90 4.65 -1.13
N PHE A 129 6.08 4.81 -1.71
CA PHE A 129 6.64 6.10 -2.09
C PHE A 129 6.50 6.45 -3.59
N ALA A 130 6.29 5.47 -4.47
CA ALA A 130 6.20 5.68 -5.92
C ALA A 130 5.21 6.77 -6.35
N ALA A 131 4.08 6.92 -5.65
CA ALA A 131 3.10 7.97 -5.97
C ALA A 131 3.65 9.39 -5.76
N TYR A 132 4.48 9.61 -4.74
CA TYR A 132 5.12 10.91 -4.52
C TYR A 132 6.13 11.19 -5.63
N ASP A 133 7.01 10.22 -5.91
CA ASP A 133 8.07 10.36 -6.92
C ASP A 133 7.49 10.67 -8.30
N ILE A 134 6.45 9.93 -8.70
CA ILE A 134 5.77 10.15 -9.99
C ILE A 134 5.07 11.50 -10.03
N TYR A 135 4.44 11.93 -8.94
CA TYR A 135 3.79 13.24 -8.90
C TYR A 135 4.81 14.36 -9.15
N GLU A 136 5.94 14.30 -8.45
CA GLU A 136 7.01 15.29 -8.56
C GLU A 136 7.63 15.31 -9.95
N GLU A 137 7.94 14.12 -10.50
CA GLU A 137 8.49 13.99 -11.85
C GLU A 137 7.51 14.49 -12.91
N LYS A 138 6.23 14.08 -12.83
CA LYS A 138 5.23 14.34 -13.87
C LYS A 138 4.77 15.79 -13.92
N PHE A 139 4.64 16.43 -12.76
CA PHE A 139 4.09 17.79 -12.65
C PHE A 139 5.13 18.86 -12.35
N GLU A 140 6.41 18.47 -12.20
CA GLU A 140 7.54 19.35 -11.88
C GLU A 140 7.28 20.20 -10.63
N GLU A 141 6.60 19.61 -9.63
CA GLU A 141 6.16 20.27 -8.40
C GLU A 141 6.20 19.28 -7.24
N GLU A 142 6.69 19.72 -6.09
CA GLU A 142 6.70 18.91 -4.86
C GLU A 142 5.28 18.41 -4.53
N CYS A 143 5.17 17.12 -4.21
CA CYS A 143 3.89 16.60 -3.76
C CYS A 143 3.57 17.22 -2.38
N THR A 144 2.40 17.82 -2.21
CA THR A 144 2.01 18.31 -0.88
C THR A 144 1.66 17.12 0.01
N ARG A 145 2.66 16.59 0.72
CA ARG A 145 2.54 15.45 1.63
C ARG A 145 1.96 15.86 2.97
N ASN A 146 1.38 14.89 3.67
CA ASN A 146 0.96 15.01 5.07
C ASN A 146 -0.05 16.15 5.32
N LEU A 147 -0.88 16.46 4.31
CA LEU A 147 -1.82 17.59 4.39
C LEU A 147 -2.95 17.29 5.39
N LEU A 148 -3.44 16.05 5.37
CA LEU A 148 -4.51 15.58 6.25
C LEU A 148 -4.01 14.49 7.20
N HIS A 149 -3.21 13.56 6.69
CA HIS A 149 -2.72 12.40 7.42
C HIS A 149 -1.24 12.22 7.15
N ASN A 150 -0.47 12.03 8.23
CA ASN A 150 0.93 11.68 8.11
C ASN A 150 1.05 10.16 7.99
N ILE A 151 1.90 9.68 7.08
CA ILE A 151 2.13 8.24 6.90
C ILE A 151 3.10 7.67 7.93
N GLU A 152 3.98 8.52 8.49
CA GLU A 152 5.02 8.11 9.42
C GLU A 152 4.44 7.31 10.59
N THR A 153 5.18 6.30 11.03
CA THR A 153 4.80 5.46 12.16
C THR A 153 4.61 6.30 13.44
N GLY A 154 3.57 5.96 14.21
CA GLY A 154 3.23 6.66 15.45
C GLY A 154 2.52 7.99 15.23
N SER A 155 2.22 8.37 13.99
CA SER A 155 1.57 9.65 13.68
C SER A 155 0.06 9.62 13.91
N ASN A 156 -0.58 8.45 13.95
CA ASN A 156 -1.98 8.31 14.32
C ASN A 156 -2.15 8.41 15.84
N PRO A 157 -2.73 9.49 16.40
CA PRO A 157 -2.82 9.65 17.86
C PRO A 157 -3.79 8.67 18.52
N ASN A 158 -4.65 8.00 17.75
CA ASN A 158 -5.61 7.01 18.25
C ASN A 158 -5.10 5.56 18.13
N GLY A 159 -3.94 5.35 17.52
CA GLY A 159 -3.36 4.01 17.29
C GLY A 159 -1.83 3.93 17.38
N GLY A 160 -1.14 5.06 17.43
CA GLY A 160 0.30 5.19 17.24
C GLY A 160 1.08 4.33 18.22
N TRP A 161 2.08 3.64 17.68
CA TRP A 161 3.10 2.94 18.45
C TRP A 161 3.98 3.92 19.24
#